data_AF-A0A4Y7T3Y8-F1
#
_entry.id   AF-A0A4Y7T3Y8-F1
#
_cell.length_a   1.000
_cell.length_b   1.000
_cell.length_c   1.000
_cell.angle_alpha   90.00
_cell.angle_beta   90.00
_cell.angle_gamma   90.00
#
_symmetry.space_group_name_H-M   'P 1'
#
loop_
_entity.id
_entity.type
_entity.pdbx_description
1 polymer ?
#
loop_
_entity_poly.entity_id
_entity_poly.type
_entity_poly.pdbx_seq_one_letter_code
_entity_poly.pdbx_strand_id
1 'polypeptide(L)'
;MPYFDYDHIVHQLHESIQNSSLRDITVPGTGLAAPSNSQTAHGDLTGPLVLELVHMTEIGVSAFDLEGVRQERAHIRHQRRLATVRNVTGGRRQQQERRLDLPDYPRKRLKLFLTDGFIELEGIECGHLSTIALGKTPMGTKVHLFAISS
;
A
#
# COMPACT_ATOMS: atom_id res chain seq x y z
N MET A 1 21.12 -38.45 -4.68
CA MET A 1 20.22 -37.53 -3.95
C MET A 1 20.05 -36.29 -4.81
N PRO A 2 18.82 -35.90 -5.20
CA PRO A 2 18.62 -34.66 -5.94
C PRO A 2 19.03 -33.47 -5.06
N TYR A 3 19.72 -32.50 -5.65
CA TYR A 3 20.07 -31.24 -5.00
C TYR A 3 18.81 -30.37 -4.95
N PHE A 4 18.33 -30.10 -3.74
CA PHE A 4 17.26 -29.13 -3.52
C PHE A 4 17.90 -27.77 -3.23
N ASP A 5 17.71 -26.84 -4.15
CA ASP A 5 18.14 -25.45 -3.98
C ASP A 5 17.12 -24.71 -3.10
N TYR A 6 17.35 -24.77 -1.79
CA TYR A 6 16.48 -24.14 -0.80
C TYR A 6 16.44 -22.61 -0.96
N ASP A 7 17.55 -21.98 -1.31
CA ASP A 7 17.63 -20.53 -1.43
C ASP A 7 16.77 -20.02 -2.58
N HIS A 8 16.81 -20.72 -3.72
CA HIS A 8 15.96 -20.40 -4.87
C HIS A 8 14.47 -20.55 -4.55
N ILE A 9 14.08 -21.64 -3.88
CA ILE A 9 12.69 -21.92 -3.52
C ILE A 9 12.17 -20.88 -2.52
N VAL A 10 12.97 -20.53 -1.51
CA VAL A 10 12.59 -19.54 -0.49
C VAL A 10 12.38 -18.16 -1.13
N HIS A 11 13.24 -17.75 -2.06
CA HIS A 11 13.06 -16.49 -2.77
C HIS A 11 11.75 -16.46 -3.57
N GLN A 12 11.48 -17.50 -4.37
CA GLN A 12 10.25 -17.60 -5.16
C GLN A 12 9.00 -17.60 -4.28
N LEU A 13 9.04 -18.32 -3.15
CA LEU A 13 7.95 -18.35 -2.19
C LEU A 13 7.70 -16.95 -1.61
N HIS A 14 8.76 -16.23 -1.23
CA HIS A 14 8.64 -14.88 -0.68
C HIS A 14 8.01 -13.92 -1.69
N GLU A 15 8.49 -13.94 -2.94
CA GLU A 15 7.93 -13.13 -4.02
C GLU A 15 6.45 -13.47 -4.28
N SER A 16 6.09 -14.77 -4.27
CA SER A 16 4.70 -15.19 -4.42
C SER A 16 3.83 -14.66 -3.28
N ILE A 17 4.27 -14.79 -2.02
CA ILE A 17 3.52 -14.30 -0.86
C ILE A 17 3.33 -12.78 -0.93
N GLN A 18 4.37 -12.03 -1.31
CA GLN A 18 4.29 -10.56 -1.43
C GLN A 18 3.25 -10.10 -2.47
N ASN A 19 3.11 -10.85 -3.56
CA ASN A 19 2.28 -10.46 -4.70
C ASN A 19 0.90 -11.14 -4.73
N SER A 20 0.62 -12.09 -3.85
CA SER A 20 -0.69 -12.74 -3.69
C SER A 20 -1.55 -12.06 -2.63
N SER A 21 -2.87 -12.08 -2.78
CA SER A 21 -3.78 -11.62 -1.73
C SER A 21 -3.74 -12.57 -0.55
N LEU A 22 -3.69 -12.04 0.68
CA LEU A 22 -3.76 -12.86 1.90
C LEU A 22 -5.04 -13.70 1.93
N ARG A 23 -6.15 -13.20 1.37
CA ARG A 23 -7.41 -13.96 1.29
C ARG A 23 -7.27 -15.29 0.57
N ASP A 24 -6.38 -15.38 -0.42
CA ASP A 24 -6.22 -16.58 -1.25
C ASP A 24 -5.19 -17.57 -0.67
N ILE A 25 -4.30 -17.10 0.21
CA ILE A 25 -3.15 -17.86 0.71
C ILE A 25 -3.17 -18.13 2.21
N THR A 26 -4.16 -17.60 2.93
CA THR A 26 -4.30 -17.77 4.39
C THR A 26 -5.55 -18.56 4.76
N VAL A 27 -5.59 -19.04 6.00
CA VAL A 27 -6.71 -19.78 6.55
C VAL A 27 -7.49 -18.86 7.51
N PRO A 28 -8.83 -18.88 7.50
CA PRO A 28 -9.61 -18.09 8.44
C PRO A 28 -9.23 -18.38 9.90
N GLY A 29 -9.13 -17.32 10.71
CA GLY A 29 -8.85 -17.43 12.15
C GLY A 29 -7.37 -17.61 12.53
N THR A 30 -6.44 -17.54 11.56
CA THR A 30 -4.99 -17.58 11.86
C THR A 30 -4.35 -16.20 11.99
N GLY A 31 -5.10 -15.12 11.74
CA GLY A 31 -4.62 -13.75 11.80
C GLY A 31 -5.22 -12.98 12.96
N LEU A 32 -6.06 -12.01 12.64
CA LEU A 32 -6.72 -11.15 13.61
C LEU A 32 -7.75 -11.94 14.41
N ALA A 33 -7.81 -11.69 15.72
CA ALA A 33 -8.90 -12.20 16.54
C ALA A 33 -10.21 -11.51 16.14
N ALA A 34 -11.31 -12.27 16.11
CA ALA A 34 -12.62 -11.70 15.87
C ALA A 34 -12.91 -10.61 16.93
N PRO A 35 -13.32 -9.41 16.53
CA PRO A 35 -13.60 -8.34 17.49
C PRO A 35 -14.71 -8.78 18.44
N SER A 36 -14.47 -8.66 19.75
CA SER A 36 -15.53 -8.85 20.74
C SER A 36 -16.56 -7.75 20.55
N ASN A 37 -17.84 -8.10 20.42
CA ASN A 37 -18.97 -7.20 20.08
C ASN A 37 -19.22 -6.00 21.02
N SER A 38 -18.34 -5.69 21.97
CA SER A 38 -18.43 -4.50 22.81
C SER A 38 -17.71 -3.32 22.14
N GLN A 39 -18.47 -2.27 21.82
CA GLN A 39 -17.98 -0.98 21.28
C GLN A 39 -16.92 -0.28 22.17
N THR A 40 -16.66 -0.81 23.36
CA THR A 40 -15.70 -0.32 24.36
C THR A 40 -14.56 -1.30 24.66
N ALA A 41 -14.44 -2.40 23.90
CA ALA A 41 -13.30 -3.30 24.06
C ALA A 41 -12.00 -2.61 23.63
N HIS A 42 -11.17 -2.29 24.62
CA HIS A 42 -9.76 -1.99 24.41
C HIS A 42 -8.97 -3.27 24.55
N GLY A 43 -8.09 -3.54 23.61
CA GLY A 43 -7.21 -4.70 23.63
C GLY A 43 -5.96 -4.42 22.82
N ASP A 44 -4.89 -5.11 23.17
CA ASP A 44 -3.63 -5.03 22.46
C ASP A 44 -3.55 -6.14 21.41
N LEU A 45 -2.97 -5.82 20.26
CA LEU A 45 -2.64 -6.82 19.26
C LEU A 45 -1.38 -7.56 19.71
N THR A 46 -1.51 -8.85 19.99
CA THR A 46 -0.40 -9.70 20.41
C THR A 46 0.18 -10.49 19.24
N GLY A 47 1.52 -10.43 19.11
CA GLY A 47 2.29 -11.30 18.22
C GLY A 47 2.82 -10.61 16.96
N PRO A 48 3.71 -11.29 16.21
CA PRO A 48 4.05 -10.90 14.86
C PRO A 48 2.85 -11.17 13.94
N LEU A 49 2.29 -10.12 13.36
CA LEU A 49 1.16 -10.24 12.43
C LEU A 49 1.57 -9.71 11.06
N VAL A 50 1.35 -10.50 10.02
CA VAL A 50 1.45 -10.03 8.64
C VAL A 50 0.05 -9.70 8.16
N LEU A 51 -0.18 -8.43 7.87
CA LEU A 51 -1.43 -7.92 7.31
C LEU A 51 -1.20 -7.38 5.90
N GLU A 52 -2.26 -7.24 5.15
CA GLU A 52 -2.27 -6.66 3.82
C GLU A 52 -2.94 -5.29 3.85
N LEU A 53 -2.31 -4.31 3.21
CA LEU A 53 -2.84 -2.97 3.09
C LEU A 53 -3.93 -2.90 2.02
N VAL A 54 -5.17 -2.76 2.46
CA VAL A 54 -6.37 -2.70 1.61
C VAL A 54 -6.61 -1.29 1.09
N HIS A 55 -6.51 -0.32 1.99
CA HIS A 55 -6.81 1.07 1.70
C HIS A 55 -6.00 2.00 2.60
N MET A 56 -5.67 3.19 2.10
CA MET A 56 -5.08 4.26 2.90
C MET A 56 -5.63 5.61 2.49
N THR A 57 -5.76 6.50 3.46
CA THR A 57 -6.12 7.90 3.21
C THR A 57 -5.43 8.82 4.19
N GLU A 58 -5.16 10.05 3.77
CA GLU A 58 -4.61 11.08 4.63
C GLU A 58 -5.77 11.82 5.34
N ILE A 59 -5.79 11.77 6.66
CA ILE A 59 -6.87 12.35 7.48
C ILE A 59 -6.45 13.62 8.22
N GLY A 60 -5.17 13.98 8.17
CA GLY A 60 -4.67 15.19 8.84
C GLY A 60 -4.77 16.47 7.99
N VAL A 61 -5.19 16.34 6.73
CA VAL A 61 -5.28 17.44 5.75
C VAL A 61 -6.69 17.47 5.15
N SER A 62 -7.10 18.63 4.62
CA SER A 62 -8.40 18.79 3.97
C SER A 62 -8.55 17.84 2.78
N ALA A 63 -9.72 17.20 2.66
CA ALA A 63 -10.06 16.39 1.50
C ALA A 63 -10.05 17.20 0.19
N PHE A 64 -10.31 18.51 0.27
CA PHE A 64 -10.23 19.41 -0.88
C PHE A 64 -8.79 19.55 -1.41
N ASP A 65 -7.81 19.70 -0.51
CA ASP A 65 -6.40 19.81 -0.90
C ASP A 65 -5.90 18.49 -1.52
N LEU A 66 -6.31 17.36 -0.93
CA LEU A 66 -6.02 16.03 -1.47
C LEU A 66 -6.63 15.84 -2.87
N GLU A 67 -7.87 16.28 -3.07
CA GLU A 67 -8.54 16.20 -4.37
C GLU A 67 -7.84 17.09 -5.41
N GLY A 68 -7.37 18.28 -5.02
CA GLY A 68 -6.58 19.15 -5.88
C GLY A 68 -5.33 18.43 -6.41
N VAL A 69 -4.55 17.81 -5.53
CA VAL A 69 -3.37 17.02 -5.91
C VAL A 69 -3.77 15.82 -6.78
N ARG A 70 -4.88 15.14 -6.47
CA ARG A 70 -5.37 14.00 -7.26
C ARG A 70 -5.67 14.41 -8.71
N GLN A 71 -6.35 15.55 -8.90
CA GLN A 71 -6.69 16.10 -10.21
C GLN A 71 -5.45 16.49 -11.00
N GLU A 72 -4.48 17.16 -10.35
CA GLU A 72 -3.23 17.53 -10.99
C GLU A 72 -2.43 16.29 -11.44
N ARG A 73 -2.34 15.26 -10.59
CA ARG A 73 -1.71 13.98 -10.96
C ARG A 73 -2.41 13.30 -12.13
N ALA A 74 -3.74 13.34 -12.18
CA ALA A 74 -4.53 12.80 -13.29
C ALA A 74 -4.26 13.57 -14.59
N HIS A 75 -4.18 14.90 -14.51
CA HIS A 75 -3.86 15.77 -15.63
C HIS A 75 -2.47 15.48 -16.20
N ILE A 76 -1.44 15.41 -15.35
CA ILE A 76 -0.06 15.07 -15.76
C ILE A 76 0.00 13.69 -16.41
N ARG A 77 -0.68 12.68 -15.84
CA ARG A 77 -0.76 11.33 -16.43
C ARG A 77 -1.41 11.34 -17.81
N HIS A 78 -2.49 12.11 -17.97
CA HIS A 78 -3.18 12.26 -19.24
C HIS A 78 -2.27 12.89 -20.30
N GLN A 79 -1.60 14.00 -19.96
CA GLN A 79 -0.62 14.66 -20.85
C GLN A 79 0.50 13.69 -21.28
N ARG A 80 1.09 12.94 -20.32
CA ARG A 80 2.11 11.93 -20.60
C ARG A 80 1.60 10.86 -21.59
N ARG A 81 0.36 10.39 -21.41
CA ARG A 81 -0.25 9.40 -22.32
C ARG A 81 -0.39 9.96 -23.74
N LEU A 82 -0.85 11.21 -23.88
CA LEU A 82 -0.98 11.86 -25.19
C LEU A 82 0.38 12.06 -25.87
N ALA A 83 1.41 12.46 -25.12
CA ALA A 83 2.78 12.61 -25.62
C ALA A 83 3.33 11.28 -26.15
N THR A 84 3.15 10.18 -25.40
CA THR A 84 3.56 8.84 -25.85
C THR A 84 2.89 8.44 -27.17
N VAL A 85 1.58 8.68 -27.31
CA VAL A 85 0.85 8.35 -28.55
C VAL A 85 1.37 9.17 -29.74
N ARG A 86 1.61 10.48 -29.55
CA ARG A 86 2.12 11.38 -30.61
C ARG A 86 3.55 11.01 -31.05
N ASN A 87 4.39 10.57 -30.11
CA ASN A 87 5.76 10.13 -30.42
C ASN A 87 5.80 8.83 -31.23
N VAL A 88 4.79 7.97 -31.10
CA VAL A 88 4.66 6.74 -31.89
C VAL A 88 4.16 7.01 -33.32
N THR A 89 3.31 8.03 -33.52
CA THR A 89 2.70 8.33 -34.83
C THR A 89 3.40 9.42 -35.64
N GLY A 90 4.19 10.29 -35.02
CA GLY A 90 4.86 11.42 -35.67
C GLY A 90 6.37 11.38 -35.48
N GLY A 91 7.11 11.08 -36.55
CA GLY A 91 8.57 11.03 -36.54
C GLY A 91 9.23 12.29 -35.97
N ARG A 92 10.03 12.08 -34.91
CA ARG A 92 11.07 12.98 -34.36
C ARG A 92 10.73 14.48 -34.37
N ARG A 93 10.16 14.95 -33.25
CA ARG A 93 10.63 16.18 -32.60
C ARG A 93 10.91 15.87 -31.14
N GLN A 94 12.20 15.76 -30.81
CA GLN A 94 12.70 15.75 -29.43
C GLN A 94 12.46 17.14 -28.83
N GLN A 95 11.21 17.46 -28.50
CA GLN A 95 10.98 18.41 -27.42
C GLN A 95 11.28 17.64 -26.14
N GLN A 96 12.34 18.08 -25.48
CA GLN A 96 12.70 17.68 -24.13
C GLN A 96 11.59 18.18 -23.20
N GLU A 97 10.41 17.57 -23.29
CA GLU A 97 9.34 17.74 -22.32
C GLU A 97 9.95 17.33 -20.98
N ARG A 98 10.28 18.33 -20.16
CA ARG A 98 10.63 18.12 -18.76
C ARG A 98 9.51 17.25 -18.21
N ARG A 99 9.80 15.98 -17.90
CA ARG A 99 8.83 15.09 -17.26
C ARG A 99 8.37 15.82 -16.01
N LEU A 100 7.18 16.40 -16.04
CA LEU A 100 6.58 17.04 -14.88
C LEU A 100 6.40 15.96 -13.84
N ASP A 101 7.18 15.99 -12.76
CA ASP A 101 7.07 15.02 -11.68
C ASP A 101 5.67 15.08 -11.08
N LEU A 102 5.17 13.93 -10.61
CA LEU A 102 3.87 13.91 -9.96
C LEU A 102 4.01 14.59 -8.60
N PRO A 103 3.18 15.59 -8.27
CA PRO A 103 3.22 16.18 -6.94
C PRO A 103 2.91 15.14 -5.87
N ASP A 104 3.59 15.27 -4.74
CA ASP A 104 3.33 14.45 -3.56
C ASP A 104 2.03 14.88 -2.90
N TYR A 105 1.30 13.92 -2.35
CA TYR A 105 0.17 14.26 -1.48
C TYR A 105 0.69 14.89 -0.18
N PRO A 106 0.03 15.95 0.33
CA PRO A 106 0.37 16.49 1.64
C PRO A 106 0.20 15.39 2.70
N ARG A 107 1.04 15.42 3.74
CA ARG A 107 1.20 14.31 4.69
C ARG A 107 1.17 14.81 6.12
N LYS A 108 0.33 14.22 6.97
CA LYS A 108 0.25 14.56 8.39
C LYS A 108 -0.13 13.37 9.27
N ARG A 109 -1.19 12.64 8.92
CA ARG A 109 -1.70 11.47 9.61
C ARG A 109 -2.44 10.55 8.65
N LEU A 110 -1.95 9.33 8.48
CA LEU A 110 -2.64 8.30 7.70
C LEU A 110 -3.69 7.59 8.54
N LYS A 111 -4.79 7.28 7.88
CA LYS A 111 -5.71 6.21 8.25
C LYS A 111 -5.48 5.05 7.29
N LEU A 112 -5.23 3.88 7.85
CA LEU A 112 -4.92 2.65 7.14
C LEU A 112 -6.03 1.64 7.38
N PHE A 113 -6.33 0.83 6.38
CA PHE A 113 -7.17 -0.35 6.50
C PHE A 113 -6.30 -1.56 6.14
N LEU A 114 -6.12 -2.43 7.12
CA LEU A 114 -5.29 -3.62 7.03
C LEU A 114 -6.17 -4.86 7.13
N THR A 115 -5.80 -5.96 6.48
CA THR A 115 -6.53 -7.23 6.59
C THR A 115 -5.60 -8.40 6.78
N ASP A 116 -6.06 -9.43 7.48
CA ASP A 116 -5.40 -10.75 7.47
C ASP A 116 -5.88 -11.65 6.31
N GLY A 117 -6.77 -11.15 5.44
CA GLY A 117 -7.45 -11.88 4.36
C GLY A 117 -8.94 -12.11 4.63
N PHE A 118 -9.39 -12.01 5.89
CA PHE A 118 -10.76 -12.30 6.29
C PHE A 118 -11.38 -11.21 7.18
N ILE A 119 -10.59 -10.61 8.06
CA ILE A 119 -10.99 -9.53 8.97
C ILE A 119 -10.24 -8.26 8.56
N GLU A 120 -10.94 -7.12 8.60
CA GLU A 120 -10.35 -5.81 8.38
C GLU A 120 -10.15 -5.08 9.71
N LEU A 121 -9.00 -4.43 9.84
CA LEU A 121 -8.58 -3.60 10.95
C LEU A 121 -8.36 -2.17 10.45
N GLU A 122 -9.06 -1.23 11.07
CA GLU A 122 -8.76 0.18 10.88
C GLU A 122 -7.63 0.61 11.83
N GLY A 123 -6.60 1.25 11.28
CA GLY A 123 -5.48 1.81 12.02
C GLY A 123 -5.34 3.31 11.77
N ILE A 124 -5.03 4.05 12.83
CA ILE A 124 -4.65 5.47 12.73
C ILE A 124 -3.19 5.60 13.09
N GLU A 125 -2.46 6.36 12.28
CA GLU A 125 -1.08 6.67 12.54
C GLU A 125 -0.91 7.56 13.79
N CYS A 126 -0.29 7.00 14.83
CA CYS A 126 0.05 7.73 16.06
C CYS A 126 1.34 8.56 15.93
N GLY A 127 2.31 8.07 15.15
CA GLY A 127 3.59 8.73 14.87
C GLY A 127 4.01 8.51 13.42
N HIS A 128 4.87 9.38 12.88
CA HIS A 128 5.16 9.43 11.45
C HIS A 128 5.82 8.14 10.91
N LEU A 129 5.14 7.46 9.99
CA LEU A 129 5.59 6.29 9.24
C LEU A 129 6.19 6.74 7.90
N SER A 130 7.53 6.81 7.84
CA SER A 130 8.26 7.31 6.65
C SER A 130 8.21 6.38 5.44
N THR A 131 7.91 5.10 5.64
CA THR A 131 7.89 4.07 4.59
C THR A 131 6.53 3.93 3.88
N ILE A 132 5.47 4.51 4.44
CA ILE A 132 4.10 4.43 3.92
C ILE A 132 3.61 5.81 3.49
N ALA A 133 3.24 5.96 2.22
CA ALA A 133 2.81 7.22 1.65
C ALA A 133 1.72 7.07 0.58
N LEU A 134 0.73 7.95 0.65
CA LEU A 134 -0.39 7.98 -0.30
C LEU A 134 0.10 8.19 -1.73
N GLY A 135 -0.40 7.35 -2.65
CA GLY A 135 -0.05 7.40 -4.07
C GLY A 135 1.41 7.06 -4.39
N LYS A 136 2.18 6.53 -3.42
CA LYS A 136 3.49 5.89 -3.62
C LYS A 136 3.43 4.42 -3.22
N THR A 137 2.92 4.11 -2.03
CA THR A 137 2.79 2.75 -1.53
C THR A 137 1.65 2.03 -2.26
N PRO A 138 1.90 0.88 -2.91
CA PRO A 138 0.86 0.10 -3.58
C PRO A 138 -0.16 -0.49 -2.59
N MET A 139 -1.41 -0.67 -3.03
CA MET A 139 -2.35 -1.54 -2.33
C MET A 139 -1.91 -3.00 -2.45
N GLY A 140 -2.28 -3.84 -1.49
CA GLY A 140 -1.81 -5.23 -1.38
C GLY A 140 -0.45 -5.38 -0.69
N THR A 141 0.20 -4.26 -0.35
CA THR A 141 1.48 -4.26 0.38
C THR A 141 1.35 -5.04 1.69
N LYS A 142 2.27 -5.97 1.94
CA LYS A 142 2.35 -6.72 3.19
C LYS A 142 3.00 -5.89 4.28
N VAL A 143 2.33 -5.78 5.41
CA VAL A 143 2.74 -5.01 6.58
C VAL A 143 2.99 -5.98 7.72
N HIS A 144 4.21 -5.97 8.24
CA HIS A 144 4.55 -6.75 9.41
C HIS A 144 4.40 -5.90 10.67
N LEU A 145 3.46 -6.26 11.54
CA LEU A 145 3.28 -5.67 12.87
C LEU A 145 4.08 -6.47 13.88
N PHE A 146 4.88 -5.77 14.67
CA PHE A 146 5.60 -6.35 15.80
C PHE A 146 5.14 -5.64 17.07
N ALA A 147 4.86 -6.40 18.13
CA ALA A 147 4.65 -5.81 19.44
C ALA A 147 5.93 -5.09 19.89
N ILE A 148 5.81 -3.86 20.38
CA ILE A 148 6.93 -3.18 21.03
C ILE A 148 7.02 -3.77 22.43
N SER A 149 8.04 -4.59 22.69
CA SER A 149 8.39 -4.99 24.06
C SER A 149 8.73 -3.73 24.85
N SER A 150 7.86 -3.39 25.80
CA SER A 150 8.04 -2.28 26.74
C SER A 150 9.08 -2.65 27.80
#